data_AF-A0A936IXH2-F1
#
_entry.id   AF-A0A936IXH2-F1
#
_cell.length_a   1.000
_cell.length_b   1.000
_cell.length_c   1.000
_cell.angle_alpha   90.00
_cell.angle_beta   90.00
_cell.angle_gamma   90.00
#
_symmetry.space_group_name_H-M   'P 1'
#
loop_
_entity.id
_entity.type
_entity.pdbx_description
1 polymer ?
#
loop_
_entity_poly.entity_id
_entity_poly.type
_entity_poly.pdbx_seq_one_letter_code
_entity_poly.pdbx_strand_id
1 'polypeptide(L)'
;MLIRGNGKETYLLLHGLRVKRSIKLGDGLTVMPAKASILQAYIIDAASRGLEHTVAKIFLPIVHSQLHVVAADPKSVAVKAWNAIWDGMLLGALFDCGVECNLQSSAPVEELKKGDSLLVTNYNLRGFSLNIPKILTDKETEWVETHYSFARNLLDDWRFQNAVLALSSYRWHTHPRPRLAILWSGIEGLFEVDSEIVFRLSLYISRFLEPQSKKRRMEVFDHCKKLYGHRSKAVHGAKHKGDTTQMVEDSAKLLLRIIRKCVTSRSVPDSKSLIH
;
A
#
# COMPACT_ATOMS: atom_id res chain seq x y z
N MET A 1 11.14 8.76 9.60
CA MET A 1 11.66 8.45 8.25
C MET A 1 12.70 9.49 7.87
N LEU A 2 13.68 9.13 7.05
CA LEU A 2 14.73 10.00 6.54
C LEU A 2 14.79 9.87 5.02
N ILE A 3 14.77 11.00 4.31
CA ILE A 3 14.93 11.06 2.85
C ILE A 3 15.95 12.17 2.56
N ARG A 4 16.88 11.92 1.63
CA ARG A 4 17.84 12.93 1.16
C ARG A 4 17.68 13.16 -0.33
N GLY A 5 17.71 14.41 -0.75
CA GLY A 5 17.86 14.74 -2.17
C GLY A 5 19.32 15.05 -2.44
N ASN A 6 19.97 14.21 -3.24
CA ASN A 6 21.31 14.45 -3.76
C ASN A 6 21.19 14.50 -5.29
N GLY A 7 21.67 15.57 -5.92
CA GLY A 7 21.57 15.71 -7.38
C GLY A 7 20.12 15.92 -7.88
N LYS A 8 19.81 15.37 -9.06
CA LYS A 8 18.51 15.55 -9.76
C LYS A 8 17.64 14.29 -9.76
N GLU A 9 18.13 13.20 -9.20
CA GLU A 9 17.40 11.94 -9.14
C GLU A 9 17.72 11.13 -7.90
N THR A 10 16.84 10.21 -7.54
CA THR A 10 17.06 9.21 -6.49
C THR A 10 16.18 7.99 -6.70
N TYR A 11 16.52 6.90 -6.03
CA TYR A 11 15.82 5.64 -6.13
C TYR A 11 15.35 5.19 -4.75
N LEU A 12 14.06 4.91 -4.62
CA LEU A 12 13.48 4.30 -3.43
C LEU A 12 13.32 2.82 -3.67
N LEU A 13 14.04 1.99 -2.90
CA LEU A 13 14.08 0.56 -3.14
C LEU A 13 12.87 -0.10 -2.47
N LEU A 14 12.03 -0.74 -3.29
CA LEU A 14 10.79 -1.37 -2.87
C LEU A 14 10.94 -2.88 -2.74
N HIS A 15 10.30 -3.43 -1.71
CA HIS A 15 10.06 -4.86 -1.58
C HIS A 15 8.56 -5.15 -1.45
N GLY A 16 8.19 -6.41 -1.70
CA GLY A 16 6.81 -6.90 -1.65
C GLY A 16 5.94 -6.65 -2.90
N LEU A 17 6.42 -5.84 -3.84
CA LEU A 17 5.85 -5.67 -5.19
C LEU A 17 6.93 -5.90 -6.25
N ARG A 18 6.58 -6.61 -7.32
CA ARG A 18 7.44 -6.81 -8.49
C ARG A 18 6.71 -6.37 -9.75
N VAL A 19 7.25 -5.38 -10.44
CA VAL A 19 6.82 -4.98 -11.79
C VAL A 19 7.71 -5.65 -12.84
N LYS A 20 7.15 -5.96 -14.02
CA LYS A 20 7.90 -6.58 -15.13
C LYS A 20 8.54 -5.54 -16.06
N ARG A 21 7.99 -4.33 -16.12
CA ARG A 21 8.45 -3.21 -16.94
C ARG A 21 8.30 -1.90 -16.17
N SER A 22 8.95 -0.86 -16.64
CA SER A 22 8.80 0.49 -16.09
C SER A 22 7.39 1.02 -16.32
N ILE A 23 6.78 1.60 -15.29
CA ILE A 23 5.44 2.19 -15.32
C ILE A 23 5.57 3.64 -14.83
N LYS A 24 5.20 4.59 -15.69
CA LYS A 24 5.16 6.01 -15.33
C LYS A 24 3.96 6.24 -14.40
N LEU A 25 4.22 6.66 -13.18
CA LEU A 25 3.21 6.93 -12.16
C LEU A 25 2.77 8.40 -12.16
N GLY A 26 3.67 9.30 -12.54
CA GLY A 26 3.41 10.72 -12.63
C GLY A 26 4.55 11.46 -13.29
N ASP A 27 4.50 12.78 -13.26
CA ASP A 27 5.63 13.58 -13.71
C ASP A 27 6.85 13.27 -12.84
N GLY A 28 7.99 12.98 -13.48
CA GLY A 28 9.26 12.54 -12.85
C GLY A 28 9.14 11.47 -11.75
N LEU A 29 8.16 10.56 -11.85
CA LEU A 29 8.02 9.41 -10.95
C LEU A 29 7.68 8.15 -11.77
N THR A 30 8.54 7.14 -11.66
CA THR A 30 8.40 5.87 -12.37
C THR A 30 8.68 4.72 -11.42
N VAL A 31 7.80 3.70 -11.39
CA VAL A 31 8.15 2.41 -10.77
C VAL A 31 8.80 1.52 -11.81
N MET A 32 9.92 0.90 -11.49
CA MET A 32 10.68 0.05 -12.41
C MET A 32 11.11 -1.25 -11.73
N PRO A 33 11.38 -2.31 -12.53
CA PRO A 33 11.93 -3.54 -12.00
C PRO A 33 13.24 -3.27 -11.27
N ALA A 34 13.51 -4.03 -10.22
CA ALA A 34 14.76 -3.98 -9.50
C ALA A 34 15.23 -5.39 -9.15
N LYS A 35 16.52 -5.67 -9.33
CA LYS A 35 17.16 -6.93 -8.95
C LYS A 35 18.53 -6.65 -8.38
N ALA A 36 18.61 -6.61 -7.04
CA ALA A 36 19.89 -6.57 -6.36
C ALA A 36 20.65 -7.88 -6.57
N SER A 37 21.95 -7.80 -6.87
CA SER A 37 22.84 -8.96 -6.82
C SER A 37 23.44 -9.11 -5.42
N ILE A 38 23.65 -10.35 -4.98
CA ILE A 38 24.32 -10.64 -3.70
C ILE A 38 25.74 -10.02 -3.67
N LEU A 39 26.41 -9.90 -4.82
CA LEU A 39 27.73 -9.28 -4.96
C LEU A 39 27.70 -7.77 -4.68
N GLN A 40 26.64 -7.04 -5.04
CA GLN A 40 26.50 -5.62 -4.71
C GLN A 40 26.44 -5.38 -3.19
N ALA A 41 25.83 -6.29 -2.42
CA ALA A 41 25.78 -6.21 -0.96
C ALA A 41 27.18 -6.33 -0.32
N TYR A 42 28.13 -7.03 -0.97
CA TYR A 42 29.53 -7.09 -0.56
C TYR A 42 30.36 -5.88 -1.05
N ILE A 43 30.01 -5.26 -2.18
CA ILE A 43 30.69 -4.06 -2.67
C ILE A 43 30.43 -2.85 -1.74
N ILE A 44 29.22 -2.79 -1.15
CA ILE A 44 28.85 -1.78 -0.15
C ILE A 44 29.58 -2.01 1.20
N ASP A 45 29.92 -3.26 1.53
CA ASP A 45 30.63 -3.68 2.76
C ASP A 45 31.99 -2.99 2.96
N ALA A 46 32.68 -2.65 1.86
CA ALA A 46 33.97 -1.99 1.93
C ALA A 46 33.89 -0.47 2.19
N ALA A 47 32.70 0.15 2.13
CA ALA A 47 32.53 1.61 2.16
C ALA A 47 31.78 2.16 3.38
N SER A 48 30.97 1.34 4.07
CA SER A 48 30.08 1.81 5.15
C SER A 48 30.14 0.89 6.37
N ARG A 49 30.76 1.35 7.46
CA ARG A 49 30.68 0.70 8.78
C ARG A 49 29.49 1.29 9.55
N GLY A 50 28.54 0.47 10.02
CA GLY A 50 27.41 0.96 10.84
C GLY A 50 26.10 0.17 10.69
N LEU A 51 25.01 0.73 11.22
CA LEU A 51 23.67 0.15 11.20
C LEU A 51 23.08 0.08 9.79
N GLU A 52 23.36 1.09 8.97
CA GLU A 52 22.91 1.22 7.57
C GLU A 52 23.35 0.01 6.75
N HIS A 53 24.56 -0.46 7.02
CA HIS A 53 25.13 -1.63 6.38
C HIS A 53 24.38 -2.93 6.73
N THR A 54 24.06 -3.12 8.01
CA THR A 54 23.27 -4.27 8.45
C THR A 54 21.87 -4.26 7.82
N VAL A 55 21.21 -3.09 7.80
CA VAL A 55 19.90 -2.95 7.16
C VAL A 55 19.98 -3.21 5.66
N ALA A 56 21.00 -2.70 4.98
CA ALA A 56 21.22 -2.97 3.55
C ALA A 56 21.38 -4.46 3.27
N LYS A 57 22.19 -5.18 4.06
CA LYS A 57 22.37 -6.65 3.92
C LYS A 57 21.07 -7.43 4.08
N ILE A 58 20.17 -6.96 4.94
CA ILE A 58 18.88 -7.62 5.19
C ILE A 58 17.89 -7.32 4.06
N PHE A 59 17.80 -6.07 3.59
CA PHE A 59 16.73 -5.65 2.69
C PHE A 59 17.10 -5.67 1.21
N LEU A 60 18.36 -5.45 0.82
CA LEU A 60 18.77 -5.50 -0.60
C LEU A 60 18.39 -6.83 -1.29
N PRO A 61 18.60 -8.02 -0.69
CA PRO A 61 18.25 -9.29 -1.33
C PRO A 61 16.76 -9.47 -1.63
N ILE A 62 15.90 -8.70 -0.96
CA ILE A 62 14.44 -8.76 -1.12
C ILE A 62 13.88 -7.54 -1.87
N VAL A 63 14.74 -6.68 -2.43
CA VAL A 63 14.33 -5.62 -3.36
C VAL A 63 13.88 -6.24 -4.68
N HIS A 64 12.70 -5.83 -5.13
CA HIS A 64 12.05 -6.38 -6.33
C HIS A 64 11.60 -5.31 -7.31
N SER A 65 11.48 -4.07 -6.86
CA SER A 65 11.16 -2.90 -7.67
C SER A 65 11.79 -1.67 -7.04
N GLN A 66 11.86 -0.58 -7.77
CA GLN A 66 12.37 0.70 -7.27
C GLN A 66 11.53 1.85 -7.85
N LEU A 67 11.30 2.90 -7.06
CA LEU A 67 10.75 4.15 -7.56
C LEU A 67 11.91 5.04 -7.98
N HIS A 68 11.97 5.36 -9.26
CA HIS A 68 12.87 6.37 -9.79
C HIS A 68 12.17 7.72 -9.70
N VAL A 69 12.78 8.62 -8.94
CA VAL A 69 12.28 9.97 -8.67
C VAL A 69 13.22 10.96 -9.34
N VAL A 70 12.69 11.83 -10.19
CA VAL A 70 13.45 12.86 -10.91
C VAL A 70 12.82 14.23 -10.65
N ALA A 71 13.67 15.23 -10.38
CA ALA A 71 13.27 16.62 -10.23
C ALA A 71 14.38 17.59 -10.66
N ALA A 72 14.08 18.89 -10.69
CA ALA A 72 14.98 19.91 -11.22
C ALA A 72 16.25 20.12 -10.35
N ASP A 73 16.12 19.95 -9.05
CA ASP A 73 17.14 20.28 -8.05
C ASP A 73 17.06 19.35 -6.82
N PRO A 74 18.12 19.28 -5.98
CA PRO A 74 18.16 18.37 -4.84
C PRO A 74 17.02 18.57 -3.82
N LYS A 75 16.58 19.80 -3.58
CA LYS A 75 15.48 20.07 -2.64
C LYS A 75 14.18 19.51 -3.19
N SER A 76 13.92 19.73 -4.47
CA SER A 76 12.75 19.17 -5.16
C SER A 76 12.78 17.63 -5.19
N VAL A 77 13.95 17.02 -5.38
CA VAL A 77 14.11 15.55 -5.28
C VAL A 77 13.74 15.06 -3.89
N ALA A 78 14.22 15.72 -2.83
CA ALA A 78 13.93 15.31 -1.45
C ALA A 78 12.42 15.34 -1.15
N VAL A 79 11.74 16.42 -1.51
CA VAL A 79 10.28 16.57 -1.32
C VAL A 79 9.52 15.51 -2.12
N LYS A 80 9.89 15.30 -3.38
CA LYS A 80 9.21 14.35 -4.25
C LYS A 80 9.45 12.90 -3.82
N ALA A 81 10.65 12.56 -3.37
CA ALA A 81 10.97 11.26 -2.82
C ALA A 81 10.25 11.00 -1.49
N TRP A 82 10.11 12.02 -0.64
CA TRP A 82 9.28 11.91 0.56
C TRP A 82 7.82 11.59 0.21
N ASN A 83 7.27 12.29 -0.78
CA ASN A 83 5.92 12.03 -1.26
C ASN A 83 5.79 10.66 -1.92
N ALA A 84 6.83 10.18 -2.62
CA ALA A 84 6.88 8.87 -3.26
C ALA A 84 6.79 7.68 -2.28
N ILE A 85 7.01 7.90 -0.99
CA ILE A 85 6.72 6.88 0.04
C ILE A 85 5.21 6.56 0.06
N TRP A 86 4.35 7.59 -0.07
CA TRP A 86 2.90 7.40 -0.18
C TRP A 86 2.53 6.66 -1.46
N ASP A 87 3.27 6.90 -2.55
CA ASP A 87 3.08 6.19 -3.81
C ASP A 87 3.34 4.68 -3.66
N GLY A 88 4.35 4.29 -2.86
CA GLY A 88 4.58 2.90 -2.46
C GLY A 88 3.44 2.30 -1.64
N MET A 89 2.96 3.02 -0.62
CA MET A 89 1.81 2.59 0.21
C MET A 89 0.53 2.45 -0.61
N LEU A 90 0.28 3.38 -1.52
CA LEU A 90 -0.86 3.35 -2.43
C LEU A 90 -0.79 2.13 -3.35
N LEU A 91 0.36 1.83 -3.95
CA LEU A 91 0.55 0.60 -4.73
C LEU A 91 0.29 -0.64 -3.88
N GLY A 92 0.79 -0.69 -2.63
CA GLY A 92 0.51 -1.79 -1.70
C GLY A 92 -0.98 -1.99 -1.44
N ALA A 93 -1.72 -0.90 -1.19
CA ALA A 93 -3.17 -0.95 -1.00
C ALA A 93 -3.92 -1.38 -2.27
N LEU A 94 -3.52 -0.90 -3.46
CA LEU A 94 -4.19 -1.22 -4.73
C LEU A 94 -4.07 -2.69 -5.15
N PHE A 95 -3.07 -3.40 -4.62
CA PHE A 95 -2.81 -4.81 -4.93
C PHE A 95 -2.84 -5.73 -3.70
N ASP A 96 -3.27 -5.20 -2.55
CA ASP A 96 -3.32 -5.88 -1.26
C ASP A 96 -2.02 -6.64 -0.94
N CYS A 97 -0.90 -5.95 -1.04
CA CYS A 97 0.42 -6.44 -0.67
C CYS A 97 1.15 -5.45 0.24
N GLY A 98 2.07 -5.97 1.06
CA GLY A 98 2.94 -5.12 1.87
C GLY A 98 4.02 -4.53 0.98
N VAL A 99 3.95 -3.22 0.73
CA VAL A 99 4.98 -2.49 -0.02
C VAL A 99 5.64 -1.51 0.92
N GLU A 100 6.95 -1.64 1.04
CA GLU A 100 7.73 -0.81 1.94
C GLU A 100 9.00 -0.33 1.25
N CYS A 101 9.42 0.87 1.64
CA CYS A 101 10.69 1.46 1.26
C CYS A 101 11.52 1.65 2.52
N ASN A 102 12.51 0.78 2.73
CA ASN A 102 13.46 0.88 3.84
C ASN A 102 14.83 1.44 3.41
N LEU A 103 15.08 1.52 2.11
CA LEU A 103 16.34 1.95 1.54
C LEU A 103 16.13 2.98 0.43
N GLN A 104 17.00 3.98 0.40
CA GLN A 104 17.12 4.97 -0.66
C GLN A 104 18.53 4.92 -1.24
N SER A 105 18.67 4.97 -2.56
CA SER A 105 19.96 5.03 -3.26
C SER A 105 20.09 6.24 -4.19
N SER A 106 21.35 6.60 -4.49
CA SER A 106 21.70 7.58 -5.52
C SER A 106 21.69 7.02 -6.94
N ALA A 107 21.76 5.70 -7.09
CA ALA A 107 21.78 4.99 -8.37
C ALA A 107 20.78 3.83 -8.36
N PRO A 108 20.38 3.30 -9.53
CA PRO A 108 19.63 2.06 -9.62
C PRO A 108 20.32 0.95 -8.85
N VAL A 109 19.56 0.05 -8.21
CA VAL A 109 20.15 -1.01 -7.37
C VAL A 109 21.16 -1.88 -8.14
N GLU A 110 20.91 -2.10 -9.44
CA GLU A 110 21.76 -2.87 -10.35
C GLU A 110 23.12 -2.21 -10.62
N GLU A 111 23.19 -0.89 -10.49
CA GLU A 111 24.33 -0.07 -10.86
C GLU A 111 25.10 0.46 -9.65
N LEU A 112 24.66 0.12 -8.43
CA LEU A 112 25.31 0.53 -7.19
C LEU A 112 26.79 0.12 -7.14
N LYS A 113 27.65 1.12 -6.94
CA LYS A 113 29.11 1.00 -6.85
C LYS A 113 29.62 1.61 -5.56
N LYS A 114 30.92 1.39 -5.30
CA LYS A 114 31.62 2.04 -4.19
C LYS A 114 31.55 3.56 -4.34
N GLY A 115 31.07 4.25 -3.31
CA GLY A 115 30.92 5.71 -3.28
C GLY A 115 29.49 6.19 -3.53
N ASP A 116 28.60 5.34 -4.04
CA ASP A 116 27.17 5.65 -4.11
C ASP A 116 26.57 5.72 -2.70
N SER A 117 25.59 6.61 -2.53
CA SER A 117 24.88 6.71 -1.27
C SER A 117 23.79 5.65 -1.19
N LEU A 118 23.78 4.88 -0.11
CA LEU A 118 22.69 4.01 0.30
C LEU A 118 22.28 4.37 1.72
N LEU A 119 21.01 4.76 1.91
CA LEU A 119 20.50 5.32 3.15
C LEU A 119 19.31 4.52 3.63
N VAL A 120 19.22 4.31 4.95
CA VAL A 120 18.03 3.75 5.58
C VAL A 120 16.98 4.84 5.71
N THR A 121 15.81 4.61 5.13
CA THR A 121 14.70 5.57 5.15
C THR A 121 13.78 5.37 6.34
N ASN A 122 13.67 4.15 6.86
CA ASN A 122 12.74 3.81 7.93
C ASN A 122 13.34 2.82 8.94
N TYR A 123 13.77 3.31 10.10
CA TYR A 123 14.34 2.47 11.17
C TYR A 123 13.31 1.62 11.94
N ASN A 124 12.01 1.74 11.63
CA ASN A 124 11.04 0.75 12.12
C ASN A 124 11.12 -0.58 11.35
N LEU A 125 11.89 -0.63 10.25
CA LEU A 125 12.21 -1.82 9.46
C LEU A 125 10.99 -2.70 9.15
N ARG A 126 9.87 -2.04 8.83
CA ARG A 126 8.61 -2.71 8.51
C ARG A 126 8.72 -3.48 7.20
N GLY A 127 7.83 -4.44 7.01
CA GLY A 127 7.76 -5.22 5.77
C GLY A 127 8.83 -6.28 5.60
N PHE A 128 9.67 -6.54 6.62
CA PHE A 128 10.50 -7.73 6.60
C PHE A 128 9.60 -8.98 6.63
N SER A 129 9.35 -9.50 5.44
CA SER A 129 8.51 -10.65 5.19
C SER A 129 9.19 -11.47 4.12
N LEU A 130 9.41 -12.75 4.41
CA LEU A 130 9.89 -13.73 3.44
C LEU A 130 8.78 -14.16 2.45
N ASN A 131 7.66 -13.45 2.44
CA ASN A 131 6.57 -13.71 1.52
C ASN A 131 6.99 -13.40 0.08
N ILE A 132 6.48 -14.22 -0.84
CA ILE A 132 6.65 -14.01 -2.28
C ILE A 132 6.10 -12.62 -2.63
N PRO A 133 6.86 -11.77 -3.34
CA PRO A 133 6.37 -10.46 -3.74
C PRO A 133 5.15 -10.61 -4.65
N LYS A 134 4.21 -9.67 -4.56
CA LYS A 134 3.12 -9.57 -5.52
C LYS A 134 3.70 -9.19 -6.88
N ILE A 135 3.65 -10.12 -7.83
CA ILE A 135 4.02 -9.87 -9.22
C ILE A 135 2.81 -9.27 -9.94
N LEU A 136 2.99 -8.09 -10.54
CA LEU A 136 1.94 -7.50 -11.37
C LEU A 136 1.83 -8.25 -12.70
N THR A 137 0.59 -8.62 -13.03
CA THR A 137 0.23 -9.11 -14.35
C THR A 137 0.18 -7.97 -15.36
N ASP A 138 0.11 -8.31 -16.64
CA ASP A 138 0.09 -7.29 -17.70
C ASP A 138 -1.22 -6.47 -17.63
N LYS A 139 -2.35 -7.13 -17.33
CA LYS A 139 -3.64 -6.47 -17.05
C LYS A 139 -3.58 -5.53 -15.84
N GLU A 140 -2.89 -5.93 -14.77
CA GLU A 140 -2.70 -5.06 -13.60
C GLU A 140 -1.80 -3.87 -13.92
N THR A 141 -0.78 -4.08 -14.74
CA THR A 141 0.12 -3.03 -15.23
C THR A 141 -0.64 -1.99 -16.06
N GLU A 142 -1.42 -2.43 -17.04
CA GLU A 142 -2.32 -1.56 -17.83
C GLU A 142 -3.33 -0.81 -16.95
N TRP A 143 -3.83 -1.49 -15.90
CA TRP A 143 -4.74 -0.86 -14.95
C TRP A 143 -4.06 0.27 -14.18
N VAL A 144 -2.80 0.11 -13.74
CA VAL A 144 -2.01 1.19 -13.11
C VAL A 144 -1.82 2.34 -14.09
N GLU A 145 -1.36 2.08 -15.30
CA GLU A 145 -1.12 3.11 -16.33
C GLU A 145 -2.37 3.96 -16.59
N THR A 146 -3.55 3.34 -16.54
CA THR A 146 -4.83 4.00 -16.78
C THR A 146 -5.39 4.75 -15.57
N HIS A 147 -5.21 4.22 -14.35
CA HIS A 147 -5.97 4.65 -13.18
C HIS A 147 -5.14 5.28 -12.07
N TYR A 148 -3.81 5.17 -12.11
CA TYR A 148 -2.95 5.57 -10.99
C TYR A 148 -3.07 7.06 -10.65
N SER A 149 -3.14 7.93 -11.67
CA SER A 149 -3.32 9.37 -11.45
C SER A 149 -4.61 9.69 -10.70
N PHE A 150 -5.71 8.98 -10.98
CA PHE A 150 -6.96 9.15 -10.23
C PHE A 150 -6.82 8.66 -8.80
N ALA A 151 -6.18 7.50 -8.59
CA ALA A 151 -5.91 7.00 -7.25
C ALA A 151 -5.03 7.97 -6.44
N ARG A 152 -4.04 8.59 -7.09
CA ARG A 152 -3.13 9.55 -6.48
C ARG A 152 -3.83 10.83 -6.07
N ASN A 153 -4.73 11.34 -6.90
CA ASN A 153 -5.55 12.53 -6.60
C ASN A 153 -6.53 12.26 -5.46
N LEU A 154 -7.09 11.05 -5.36
CA LEU A 154 -7.98 10.69 -4.26
C LEU A 154 -7.30 10.71 -2.88
N LEU A 155 -5.96 10.65 -2.80
CA LEU A 155 -5.26 10.79 -1.52
C LEU A 155 -5.41 12.17 -0.87
N ASP A 156 -5.89 13.18 -1.61
CA ASP A 156 -6.21 14.50 -1.05
C ASP A 156 -7.49 14.45 -0.19
N ASP A 157 -8.35 13.43 -0.38
CA ASP A 157 -9.48 13.16 0.52
C ASP A 157 -9.02 12.27 1.68
N TRP A 158 -9.16 12.79 2.91
CA TRP A 158 -8.70 12.13 4.13
C TRP A 158 -9.34 10.75 4.34
N ARG A 159 -10.57 10.52 3.84
CA ARG A 159 -11.28 9.25 3.96
C ARG A 159 -10.60 8.18 3.14
N PHE A 160 -10.26 8.51 1.90
CA PHE A 160 -9.53 7.62 1.00
C PHE A 160 -8.10 7.40 1.48
N GLN A 161 -7.42 8.45 1.93
CA GLN A 161 -6.09 8.35 2.52
C GLN A 161 -6.08 7.39 3.73
N ASN A 162 -7.06 7.49 4.63
CA ASN A 162 -7.21 6.60 5.77
C ASN A 162 -7.46 5.14 5.35
N ALA A 163 -8.29 4.92 4.33
CA ALA A 163 -8.53 3.57 3.79
C ALA A 163 -7.26 2.94 3.18
N VAL A 164 -6.49 3.73 2.41
CA VAL A 164 -5.20 3.29 1.86
C VAL A 164 -4.21 2.97 2.98
N LEU A 165 -4.13 3.82 4.00
CA LEU A 165 -3.30 3.58 5.18
C LEU A 165 -3.72 2.29 5.90
N ALA A 166 -5.01 2.09 6.14
CA ALA A 166 -5.52 0.89 6.79
C ALA A 166 -5.16 -0.39 6.02
N LEU A 167 -5.36 -0.42 4.70
CA LEU A 167 -5.08 -1.59 3.88
C LEU A 167 -3.58 -1.87 3.71
N SER A 168 -2.75 -0.83 3.64
CA SER A 168 -1.29 -0.97 3.53
C SER A 168 -0.65 -1.41 4.86
N SER A 169 -1.19 -0.96 6.00
CA SER A 169 -0.55 -1.11 7.31
C SER A 169 -1.04 -2.26 8.17
N TYR A 170 -2.21 -2.85 7.92
CA TYR A 170 -2.78 -3.84 8.85
C TYR A 170 -1.81 -5.02 9.09
N ARG A 171 -1.02 -5.40 8.08
CA ARG A 171 -0.05 -6.51 8.16
C ARG A 171 1.08 -6.27 9.17
N TRP A 172 1.32 -5.02 9.59
CA TRP A 172 2.34 -4.69 10.59
C TRP A 172 2.05 -5.23 11.98
N HIS A 173 0.78 -5.54 12.27
CA HIS A 173 0.41 -6.20 13.51
C HIS A 173 0.47 -7.72 13.34
N THR A 174 0.95 -8.45 14.33
CA THR A 174 0.99 -9.93 14.30
C THR A 174 -0.38 -10.55 14.57
N HIS A 175 -1.17 -9.94 15.45
CA HIS A 175 -2.45 -10.50 15.92
C HIS A 175 -3.63 -10.12 15.02
N PRO A 176 -4.54 -11.07 14.69
CA PRO A 176 -5.71 -10.81 13.84
C PRO A 176 -6.68 -9.74 14.35
N ARG A 177 -6.84 -9.59 15.67
CA ARG A 177 -7.79 -8.64 16.26
C ARG A 177 -7.42 -7.18 15.95
N PRO A 178 -6.17 -6.70 16.22
CA PRO A 178 -5.71 -5.40 15.74
C PRO A 178 -5.83 -5.21 14.22
N ARG A 179 -5.54 -6.26 13.43
CA ARG A 179 -5.69 -6.22 11.96
C ARG A 179 -7.13 -5.90 11.56
N LEU A 180 -8.11 -6.58 12.16
CA LEU A 180 -9.52 -6.31 11.93
C LEU A 180 -9.90 -4.90 12.34
N ALA A 181 -9.41 -4.41 13.49
CA ALA A 181 -9.69 -3.05 13.94
C ALA A 181 -9.21 -2.00 12.92
N ILE A 182 -7.97 -2.15 12.40
CA ILE A 182 -7.39 -1.25 11.40
C ILE A 182 -8.18 -1.30 10.10
N LEU A 183 -8.42 -2.49 9.55
CA LEU A 183 -9.18 -2.64 8.29
C LEU A 183 -10.55 -1.98 8.38
N TRP A 184 -11.27 -2.22 9.49
CA TRP A 184 -12.61 -1.65 9.66
C TRP A 184 -12.59 -0.16 10.00
N SER A 185 -11.51 0.39 10.57
CA SER A 185 -11.37 1.85 10.68
C SER A 185 -11.27 2.51 9.30
N GLY A 186 -10.64 1.84 8.33
CA GLY A 186 -10.59 2.31 6.94
C GLY A 186 -11.94 2.17 6.23
N ILE A 187 -12.66 1.07 6.44
CA ILE A 187 -14.00 0.85 5.89
C ILE A 187 -15.00 1.85 6.48
N GLU A 188 -15.08 1.98 7.81
CA GLU A 188 -16.02 2.87 8.49
C GLU A 188 -15.73 4.34 8.14
N GLY A 189 -14.46 4.75 8.13
CA GLY A 189 -14.05 6.11 7.78
C GLY A 189 -14.38 6.51 6.34
N LEU A 190 -14.45 5.56 5.40
CA LEU A 190 -14.85 5.85 4.01
C LEU A 190 -16.32 6.23 3.84
N PHE A 191 -17.19 5.75 4.73
CA PHE A 191 -18.64 5.93 4.62
C PHE A 191 -19.21 6.84 5.71
N GLU A 192 -18.40 7.28 6.68
CA GLU A 192 -18.79 8.26 7.71
C GLU A 192 -20.13 7.89 8.39
N VAL A 193 -20.22 6.66 8.89
CA VAL A 193 -21.46 6.13 9.49
C VAL A 193 -21.39 6.21 11.01
N ASP A 194 -22.21 7.11 11.60
CA ASP A 194 -22.20 7.37 13.05
C ASP A 194 -23.33 6.66 13.84
N SER A 195 -24.31 6.07 13.16
CA SER A 195 -25.46 5.40 13.78
C SER A 195 -25.91 4.17 12.99
N GLU A 196 -26.53 3.19 13.66
CA GLU A 196 -26.98 1.93 13.01
C GLU A 196 -25.90 1.28 12.15
N ILE A 197 -24.65 1.31 12.67
CA ILE A 197 -23.43 1.13 11.89
C ILE A 197 -23.52 -0.12 11.01
N VAL A 198 -23.90 -1.26 11.58
CA VAL A 198 -23.99 -2.55 10.85
C VAL A 198 -24.89 -2.44 9.63
N PHE A 199 -26.10 -1.91 9.79
CA PHE A 199 -27.12 -1.87 8.74
C PHE A 199 -26.75 -0.85 7.66
N ARG A 200 -26.49 0.40 8.05
CA ARG A 200 -26.18 1.48 7.11
C ARG A 200 -24.90 1.23 6.34
N LEU A 201 -23.85 0.78 7.03
CA LEU A 201 -22.58 0.47 6.39
C LEU A 201 -22.74 -0.67 5.37
N SER A 202 -23.47 -1.73 5.72
CA SER A 202 -23.74 -2.84 4.79
C SER A 202 -24.58 -2.40 3.59
N LEU A 203 -25.57 -1.52 3.81
CA LEU A 203 -26.39 -0.93 2.75
C LEU A 203 -25.55 -0.07 1.80
N TYR A 204 -24.76 0.86 2.33
CA TYR A 204 -23.96 1.79 1.54
C TYR A 204 -22.87 1.06 0.75
N ILE A 205 -22.15 0.13 1.38
CA ILE A 205 -21.14 -0.69 0.69
C ILE A 205 -21.77 -1.48 -0.46
N SER A 206 -22.90 -2.15 -0.21
CA SER A 206 -23.55 -2.95 -1.26
C SER A 206 -23.99 -2.11 -2.45
N ARG A 207 -24.61 -0.94 -2.20
CA ARG A 207 -25.05 -0.02 -3.26
C ARG A 207 -23.88 0.61 -4.01
N PHE A 208 -22.82 0.98 -3.30
CA PHE A 208 -21.63 1.56 -3.90
C PHE A 208 -20.91 0.56 -4.82
N LEU A 209 -20.77 -0.70 -4.38
CA LEU A 209 -20.08 -1.72 -5.15
C LEU A 209 -20.93 -2.25 -6.31
N GLU A 210 -22.23 -2.40 -6.13
CA GLU A 210 -23.12 -3.06 -7.10
C GLU A 210 -24.35 -2.20 -7.45
N PRO A 211 -24.18 -1.00 -8.02
CA PRO A 211 -25.29 -0.05 -8.23
C PRO A 211 -26.39 -0.61 -9.15
N GLN A 212 -26.03 -1.51 -10.08
CA GLN A 212 -26.94 -2.00 -11.13
C GLN A 212 -27.57 -3.37 -10.85
N SER A 213 -27.16 -4.09 -9.80
CA SER A 213 -27.61 -5.48 -9.57
C SER A 213 -28.23 -5.67 -8.20
N LYS A 214 -29.56 -5.76 -8.13
CA LYS A 214 -30.29 -6.02 -6.86
C LYS A 214 -29.83 -7.33 -6.20
N LYS A 215 -29.63 -8.39 -6.99
CA LYS A 215 -29.16 -9.70 -6.50
C LYS A 215 -27.78 -9.57 -5.85
N ARG A 216 -26.80 -8.98 -6.56
CA ARG A 216 -25.44 -8.81 -6.03
C ARG A 216 -25.38 -7.84 -4.85
N ARG A 217 -26.25 -6.82 -4.82
CA ARG A 217 -26.39 -5.94 -3.64
C ARG A 217 -26.76 -6.74 -2.40
N MET A 218 -27.74 -7.65 -2.51
CA MET A 218 -28.13 -8.48 -1.38
C MET A 218 -26.98 -9.39 -0.90
N GLU A 219 -26.27 -10.02 -1.84
CA GLU A 219 -25.10 -10.86 -1.54
C GLU A 219 -24.00 -10.07 -0.81
N VAL A 220 -23.68 -8.86 -1.28
CA VAL A 220 -22.69 -7.98 -0.65
C VAL A 220 -23.16 -7.47 0.71
N PHE A 221 -24.44 -7.15 0.84
CA PHE A 221 -25.04 -6.71 2.10
C PHE A 221 -24.90 -7.78 3.19
N ASP A 222 -25.32 -9.01 2.90
CA ASP A 222 -25.25 -10.12 3.84
C ASP A 222 -23.81 -10.47 4.20
N HIS A 223 -22.91 -10.44 3.22
CA HIS A 223 -21.48 -10.65 3.43
C HIS A 223 -20.88 -9.58 4.34
N CYS A 224 -21.18 -8.29 4.09
CA CYS A 224 -20.70 -7.18 4.90
C CYS A 224 -21.20 -7.29 6.35
N LYS A 225 -22.50 -7.59 6.53
CA LYS A 225 -23.10 -7.79 7.85
C LYS A 225 -22.41 -8.92 8.64
N LYS A 226 -22.09 -10.02 7.96
CA LYS A 226 -21.33 -11.14 8.56
C LYS A 226 -19.93 -10.69 8.99
N LEU A 227 -19.18 -10.02 8.13
CA LEU A 227 -17.81 -9.57 8.44
C LEU A 227 -17.80 -8.53 9.57
N TYR A 228 -18.77 -7.60 9.59
CA TYR A 228 -18.89 -6.64 10.70
C TYR A 228 -19.15 -7.36 12.04
N GLY A 229 -19.98 -8.41 12.03
CA GLY A 229 -20.22 -9.24 13.22
C GLY A 229 -18.93 -9.89 13.76
N HIS A 230 -18.02 -10.29 12.87
CA HIS A 230 -16.69 -10.78 13.26
C HIS A 230 -15.83 -9.66 13.85
N ARG A 231 -15.74 -8.50 13.19
CA ARG A 231 -15.01 -7.35 13.72
C ARG A 231 -15.51 -6.92 15.09
N SER A 232 -16.82 -6.78 15.28
CA SER A 232 -17.41 -6.37 16.56
C SER A 232 -16.98 -7.30 17.70
N LYS A 233 -17.05 -8.62 17.50
CA LYS A 233 -16.56 -9.59 18.49
C LYS A 233 -15.04 -9.46 18.75
N ALA A 234 -14.26 -9.08 17.74
CA ALA A 234 -12.80 -9.02 17.82
C ALA A 234 -12.35 -7.83 18.66
N VAL A 235 -13.00 -6.68 18.50
CA VAL A 235 -12.70 -5.45 19.24
C VAL A 235 -13.25 -5.44 20.66
N HIS A 236 -14.38 -6.12 20.92
CA HIS A 236 -14.97 -6.23 22.26
C HIS A 236 -14.45 -7.43 23.07
N GLY A 237 -13.42 -8.12 22.61
CA GLY A 237 -12.76 -9.19 23.36
C GLY A 237 -13.54 -10.50 23.49
N ALA A 238 -14.71 -10.62 22.85
CA ALA A 238 -15.53 -11.82 22.90
C ALA A 238 -14.80 -13.05 22.33
N LYS A 239 -15.12 -14.25 22.86
CA LYS A 239 -14.60 -15.52 22.31
C LYS A 239 -14.98 -15.63 20.84
N HIS A 240 -13.96 -15.77 19.99
CA HIS A 240 -14.13 -15.99 18.57
C HIS A 240 -14.32 -17.48 18.30
N LYS A 241 -15.34 -17.82 17.49
CA LYS A 241 -15.48 -19.14 16.87
C LYS A 241 -15.09 -19.01 15.40
N GLY A 242 -14.26 -19.90 14.90
CA GLY A 242 -13.82 -19.96 13.50
C GLY A 242 -12.43 -19.37 13.24
N ASP A 243 -12.02 -19.41 11.97
CA ASP A 243 -10.71 -18.96 11.52
C ASP A 243 -10.63 -17.42 11.45
N THR A 244 -9.88 -16.82 12.39
CA THR A 244 -9.74 -15.36 12.46
C THR A 244 -8.80 -14.82 11.38
N THR A 245 -7.93 -15.65 10.80
CA THR A 245 -7.07 -15.27 9.68
C THR A 245 -7.92 -15.07 8.43
N GLN A 246 -8.84 -16.01 8.12
CA GLN A 246 -9.76 -15.87 7.00
C GLN A 246 -10.64 -14.61 7.12
N MET A 247 -11.07 -14.27 8.34
CA MET A 247 -11.85 -13.05 8.58
C MET A 247 -11.07 -11.77 8.26
N VAL A 248 -9.77 -11.75 8.57
CA VAL A 248 -8.88 -10.64 8.21
C VAL A 248 -8.75 -10.55 6.70
N GLU A 249 -8.50 -11.67 6.02
CA GLU A 249 -8.37 -11.70 4.57
C GLU A 249 -9.65 -11.24 3.85
N ASP A 250 -10.82 -11.70 4.31
CA ASP A 250 -12.10 -11.32 3.71
C ASP A 250 -12.39 -9.83 3.94
N SER A 251 -12.03 -9.30 5.11
CA SER A 251 -12.14 -7.84 5.40
C SER A 251 -11.17 -7.03 4.54
N ALA A 252 -9.95 -7.51 4.31
CA ALA A 252 -8.97 -6.87 3.44
C ALA A 252 -9.43 -6.88 1.98
N LYS A 253 -9.97 -8.00 1.48
CA LYS A 253 -10.57 -8.11 0.14
C LYS A 253 -11.75 -7.16 -0.04
N LEU A 254 -12.59 -7.01 0.99
CA LEU A 254 -13.70 -6.04 0.96
C LEU A 254 -13.18 -4.61 0.82
N LEU A 255 -12.22 -4.21 1.67
CA LEU A 255 -11.62 -2.87 1.62
C LEU A 255 -10.91 -2.61 0.30
N LEU A 256 -10.13 -3.57 -0.21
CA LEU A 256 -9.51 -3.51 -1.54
C LEU A 256 -10.54 -3.23 -2.64
N ARG A 257 -11.67 -3.97 -2.63
CA ARG A 257 -12.73 -3.81 -3.62
C ARG A 257 -13.37 -2.41 -3.55
N ILE A 258 -13.57 -1.88 -2.34
CA ILE A 258 -14.07 -0.50 -2.14
C ILE A 258 -13.05 0.52 -2.66
N ILE A 259 -11.77 0.40 -2.31
CA ILE A 259 -10.70 1.31 -2.78
C ILE A 259 -10.63 1.30 -4.31
N ARG A 260 -10.59 0.12 -4.95
CA ARG A 260 -10.55 0.03 -6.42
C ARG A 260 -11.83 0.56 -7.07
N LYS A 261 -12.98 0.41 -6.41
CA LYS A 261 -14.22 1.05 -6.86
C LYS A 261 -14.10 2.57 -6.83
N CYS A 262 -13.57 3.15 -5.75
CA CYS A 262 -13.37 4.60 -5.66
C CYS A 262 -12.47 5.12 -6.79
N VAL A 263 -11.37 4.41 -7.07
CA VAL A 263 -10.44 4.76 -8.15
C VAL A 263 -11.13 4.70 -9.52
N THR A 264 -11.88 3.63 -9.80
CA THR A 264 -12.57 3.48 -11.09
C THR A 264 -13.74 4.44 -11.26
N SER A 265 -14.42 4.82 -10.17
CA SER A 265 -15.46 5.86 -10.15
C SER A 265 -14.92 7.29 -10.01
N ARG A 266 -13.59 7.44 -9.81
CA ARG A 266 -12.90 8.71 -9.55
C ARG A 266 -13.54 9.53 -8.42
N SER A 267 -14.06 8.84 -7.41
CA SER A 267 -14.85 9.43 -6.33
C SER A 267 -14.87 8.51 -5.12
N VAL A 268 -14.89 9.09 -3.94
CA VAL A 268 -15.19 8.37 -2.69
C VAL A 268 -16.71 8.21 -2.52
N PRO A 269 -17.18 7.29 -1.66
CA PRO A 269 -18.61 7.12 -1.41
C PRO A 269 -19.24 8.40 -0.85
N ASP A 270 -20.39 8.79 -1.39
CA ASP A 270 -21.26 9.80 -0.79
C ASP A 270 -22.45 9.10 -0.13
N SER A 271 -22.41 8.99 1.20
CA SER A 271 -23.43 8.31 1.99
C SER A 271 -24.84 8.89 1.80
N LYS A 272 -24.98 10.18 1.43
CA LYS A 272 -26.29 10.78 1.14
C LYS A 272 -26.89 10.23 -0.16
N SER A 273 -26.06 10.11 -1.20
CA SER A 273 -26.48 9.53 -2.49
C SER A 273 -26.85 8.04 -2.42
N LEU A 274 -26.39 7.33 -1.37
CA LEU A 274 -26.56 5.89 -1.21
C LEU A 274 -27.81 5.50 -0.38
N ILE A 275 -28.59 6.47 0.08
CA ILE A 275 -29.85 6.23 0.83
C ILE A 275 -31.04 5.98 -0.12
N HIS A 276 -31.02 6.58 -1.31
CA HIS A 276 -32.03 6.43 -2.36
C HIS A 276 -31.63 5.38 -3.42
#